data_AF-A0A2V2RZS4-F1
#
_entry.id   AF-A0A2V2RZS4-F1
#
_cell.length_a   1.000
_cell.length_b   1.000
_cell.length_c   1.000
_cell.angle_alpha   90.00
_cell.angle_beta   90.00
_cell.angle_gamma   90.00
#
_symmetry.space_group_name_H-M   'P 1'
#
loop_
_entity.id
_entity.type
_entity.pdbx_description
1 polymer ?
#
loop_
_entity_poly.entity_id
_entity_poly.type
_entity_poly.pdbx_seq_one_letter_code
_entity_poly.pdbx_strand_id
1 'polypeptide(L)'
;MDLAKLPVNVFDFVLVAFLLFGLLRGRKHGMSEELLPLLKWLAVVVGCSVVYQPAGKWFSELTHFSLLFSYIGVYVVTGLLILSIFSLFKRGLGGKLIGSDVFGQSEYYLGMASGSLRYACVLVTLLALLNARSFSRTEVSAMTSYQKDVYGSEFFPTLHTAQAAVFERSLSGPWISQYLSFLLIEPTRPEKKEFHQKEFTLQ
;
A
#
# COMPACT_ATOMS: atom_id res chain seq x y z
N MET A 1 30.56 12.94 4.58
CA MET A 1 29.40 13.82 4.33
C MET A 1 28.19 13.12 4.91
N ASP A 2 27.60 13.65 5.98
CA ASP A 2 26.45 13.04 6.66
C ASP A 2 25.22 13.06 5.76
N LEU A 3 24.84 11.89 5.23
CA LEU A 3 23.56 11.66 4.54
C LEU A 3 22.34 11.97 5.44
N ALA A 4 22.55 12.12 6.75
CA ALA A 4 21.52 12.46 7.74
C ALA A 4 21.10 13.94 7.77
N LYS A 5 21.77 14.84 7.03
CA LYS A 5 21.43 16.28 6.99
C LYS A 5 20.68 16.74 5.73
N LEU A 6 20.41 15.83 4.80
CA LEU A 6 19.59 16.15 3.64
C LEU A 6 18.11 16.05 4.03
N PRO A 7 17.27 17.03 3.67
CA PRO A 7 15.82 16.95 3.89
C PRO A 7 15.16 15.83 3.08
N VAL A 8 15.90 15.20 2.17
CA VAL A 8 15.45 14.11 1.31
C VAL A 8 15.67 12.78 2.03
N ASN A 9 14.59 12.06 2.32
CA ASN A 9 14.68 10.76 2.98
C ASN A 9 14.84 9.62 1.96
N VAL A 10 15.28 8.45 2.43
CA VAL A 10 15.37 7.20 1.65
C VAL A 10 14.06 6.91 0.92
N PHE A 11 12.92 7.20 1.54
CA PHE A 11 11.62 7.04 0.90
C PHE A 11 11.42 7.95 -0.32
N ASP A 12 11.87 9.20 -0.29
CA ASP A 12 11.76 10.11 -1.43
C ASP A 12 12.59 9.60 -2.63
N PHE A 13 13.77 9.01 -2.36
CA PHE A 13 14.55 8.33 -3.40
C PHE A 13 13.83 7.10 -3.96
N VAL A 14 13.20 6.28 -3.10
CA VAL A 14 12.41 5.13 -3.53
C VAL A 14 11.20 5.58 -4.37
N LEU A 15 10.50 6.64 -3.96
CA LEU A 15 9.37 7.22 -4.67
C LEU A 15 9.80 7.65 -6.09
N VAL A 16 10.86 8.45 -6.20
CA VAL A 16 11.39 8.91 -7.49
C VAL A 16 11.85 7.71 -8.34
N ALA A 17 12.56 6.74 -7.75
CA ALA A 17 12.99 5.55 -8.47
C ALA A 17 11.81 4.72 -9.00
N PHE A 18 10.75 4.56 -8.21
CA PHE A 18 9.52 3.86 -8.63
C PHE A 18 8.80 4.57 -9.77
N LEU A 19 8.68 5.90 -9.70
CA LEU A 19 8.06 6.70 -10.75
C LEU A 19 8.89 6.68 -12.04
N LEU A 20 10.21 6.83 -11.94
CA LEU A 20 11.11 6.72 -13.10
C LEU A 20 11.07 5.33 -13.71
N PHE A 21 11.02 4.28 -12.89
CA PHE A 21 10.86 2.91 -13.38
C PHE A 21 9.53 2.73 -14.12
N GLY A 22 8.45 3.32 -13.60
CA GLY A 22 7.15 3.38 -14.27
C GLY A 22 7.21 4.11 -15.61
N LEU A 23 7.89 5.25 -15.66
CA LEU A 23 8.08 6.03 -16.89
C LEU A 23 8.88 5.25 -17.93
N LEU A 24 10.01 4.67 -17.54
CA LEU A 24 10.87 3.88 -18.44
C LEU A 24 10.17 2.63 -18.95
N ARG A 25 9.37 1.98 -18.11
CA ARG A 25 8.57 0.81 -18.51
C ARG A 25 7.45 1.22 -19.44
N GLY A 26 6.71 2.27 -19.11
CA GLY A 26 5.61 2.79 -19.92
C GLY A 26 6.07 3.27 -21.30
N ARG A 27 7.28 3.84 -21.36
CA ARG A 27 7.95 4.18 -22.62
C ARG A 27 8.15 2.99 -23.55
N LYS A 28 8.44 1.80 -23.00
CA LYS A 28 8.72 0.59 -23.78
C LYS A 28 7.47 -0.13 -24.28
N HIS A 29 6.39 -0.07 -23.51
CA HIS A 29 5.15 -0.84 -23.78
C HIS A 29 4.09 0.01 -24.49
N GLY A 30 4.14 1.35 -24.37
CA GLY A 30 3.14 2.24 -24.94
C GLY A 30 1.81 2.22 -24.18
N MET A 31 0.90 3.11 -24.54
CA MET A 31 -0.40 3.26 -23.87
C MET A 31 -1.29 2.03 -24.05
N SER A 32 -1.29 1.43 -25.24
CA SER A 32 -2.15 0.28 -25.55
C SER A 32 -1.91 -0.90 -24.61
N GLU A 33 -0.65 -1.16 -24.27
CA GLU A 33 -0.28 -2.23 -23.33
C GLU A 33 -0.39 -1.82 -21.85
N GLU A 34 -0.15 -0.55 -21.52
CA GLU A 34 -0.20 -0.06 -20.12
C GLU A 34 -1.62 0.33 -19.66
N LEU A 35 -2.58 0.54 -20.56
CA LEU A 35 -3.95 0.93 -20.22
C LEU A 35 -4.63 -0.09 -19.29
N LEU A 36 -4.63 -1.37 -19.66
CA LEU A 36 -5.31 -2.40 -18.87
C LEU A 36 -4.64 -2.60 -17.50
N PRO A 37 -3.29 -2.70 -17.40
CA PRO A 37 -2.58 -2.67 -16.11
C PRO A 37 -2.85 -1.41 -15.28
N LEU A 38 -2.94 -0.24 -15.90
CA LEU A 38 -3.24 1.02 -15.21
C LEU A 38 -4.65 0.98 -14.63
N LEU A 39 -5.66 0.67 -15.45
CA LEU A 39 -7.06 0.57 -15.01
C LEU A 39 -7.22 -0.44 -13.88
N LYS A 40 -6.51 -1.57 -13.95
CA LYS A 40 -6.48 -2.56 -12.88
C LYS A 40 -5.98 -1.96 -11.56
N TRP A 41 -4.85 -1.26 -11.56
CA TRP A 41 -4.29 -0.68 -10.34
C TRP A 41 -5.09 0.51 -9.81
N LEU A 42 -5.68 1.32 -10.69
CA LEU A 42 -6.64 2.34 -10.29
C LEU A 42 -7.87 1.71 -9.62
N ALA A 43 -8.42 0.65 -10.21
CA ALA A 43 -9.54 -0.08 -9.63
C ALA A 43 -9.18 -0.68 -8.27
N VAL A 44 -7.95 -1.22 -8.10
CA VAL A 44 -7.48 -1.71 -6.81
C VAL A 44 -7.45 -0.58 -5.78
N VAL A 45 -6.82 0.56 -6.07
CA VAL A 45 -6.69 1.64 -5.09
C VAL A 45 -8.08 2.19 -4.70
N VAL A 46 -8.92 2.53 -5.68
CA VAL A 46 -10.25 3.10 -5.43
C VAL A 46 -11.20 2.07 -4.81
N GLY A 47 -11.21 0.85 -5.34
CA GLY A 47 -12.07 -0.22 -4.84
C GLY A 47 -11.72 -0.61 -3.40
N CYS A 48 -10.42 -0.74 -3.11
CA CYS A 48 -10.00 -1.04 -1.74
C CYS A 48 -10.31 0.12 -0.80
N SER A 49 -10.09 1.38 -1.20
CA SER A 49 -10.34 2.55 -0.33
C SER A 49 -11.82 2.77 0.01
N VAL A 50 -12.74 2.36 -0.87
CA VAL A 50 -14.19 2.48 -0.60
C VAL A 50 -14.71 1.28 0.20
N VAL A 51 -14.23 0.07 -0.09
CA VAL A 51 -14.79 -1.16 0.47
C VAL A 51 -14.25 -1.49 1.86
N TYR A 52 -13.00 -1.13 2.18
CA TYR A 52 -12.34 -1.61 3.40
C TYR A 52 -13.09 -1.25 4.68
N GLN A 53 -13.62 -0.03 4.78
CA GLN A 53 -14.26 0.45 6.00
C GLN A 53 -15.64 -0.19 6.24
N PRO A 54 -16.61 -0.15 5.31
CA PRO A 54 -17.91 -0.78 5.52
C PRO A 54 -17.82 -2.30 5.64
N ALA A 55 -17.08 -2.96 4.74
CA ALA A 55 -16.95 -4.42 4.78
C ALA A 55 -16.07 -4.88 5.95
N GLY A 56 -15.07 -4.09 6.36
CA GLY A 56 -14.25 -4.36 7.52
C GLY A 56 -15.01 -4.29 8.84
N LYS A 57 -15.91 -3.31 9.00
CA LYS A 57 -16.79 -3.23 10.18
C LYS A 57 -17.72 -4.43 10.24
N TRP A 58 -18.40 -4.73 9.14
CA TRP A 58 -19.28 -5.89 9.03
C TRP A 58 -18.54 -7.20 9.33
N PHE A 59 -17.32 -7.37 8.80
CA PHE A 59 -16.49 -8.54 9.08
C PHE A 59 -16.05 -8.64 10.55
N SER A 60 -15.75 -7.51 11.19
CA SER A 60 -15.37 -7.45 12.61
C SER A 60 -16.52 -7.72 13.57
N GLU A 61 -17.77 -7.54 13.13
CA GLU A 61 -18.97 -7.88 13.89
C GLU A 61 -19.30 -9.38 13.77
N LEU A 62 -19.05 -9.97 12.59
CA LEU A 62 -19.26 -11.39 12.34
C LEU A 62 -18.18 -12.29 12.93
N THR A 63 -16.96 -11.78 13.09
CA THR A 63 -15.80 -12.54 13.54
C THR A 63 -15.27 -12.00 14.86
N HIS A 64 -14.51 -12.83 15.58
CA HIS A 64 -13.87 -12.39 16.83
C HIS A 64 -12.54 -11.63 16.57
N PHE A 65 -12.22 -11.34 15.31
CA PHE A 65 -10.99 -10.64 14.96
C PHE A 65 -11.04 -9.18 15.38
N SER A 66 -9.86 -8.60 15.61
CA SER A 66 -9.74 -7.16 15.86
C SER A 66 -10.14 -6.36 14.63
N LEU A 67 -10.61 -5.14 14.84
CA LEU A 67 -11.01 -4.23 13.76
C LEU A 67 -9.87 -4.00 12.75
N LEU A 68 -8.64 -3.84 13.25
CA LEU A 68 -7.44 -3.67 12.43
C LEU A 68 -7.20 -4.88 11.51
N PHE A 69 -7.28 -6.10 12.07
CA PHE A 69 -7.10 -7.32 11.27
C PHE A 69 -8.20 -7.44 10.21
N SER A 70 -9.43 -7.06 10.57
CA SER A 70 -10.57 -7.04 9.66
C SER A 70 -10.37 -6.05 8.52
N TYR A 71 -9.89 -4.84 8.79
CA TYR A 71 -9.62 -3.83 7.76
C TYR A 71 -8.51 -4.25 6.81
N ILE A 72 -7.39 -4.76 7.34
CA ILE A 72 -6.28 -5.26 6.51
C ILE A 72 -6.74 -6.48 5.68
N GLY A 73 -7.43 -7.42 6.32
CA GLY A 73 -7.94 -8.63 5.66
C GLY A 73 -8.89 -8.31 4.52
N VAL A 74 -9.89 -7.45 4.76
CA VAL A 74 -10.82 -7.00 3.71
C VAL A 74 -10.10 -6.25 2.61
N TYR A 75 -9.16 -5.36 2.94
CA TYR A 75 -8.38 -4.61 1.94
C TYR A 75 -7.60 -5.56 1.02
N VAL A 76 -6.89 -6.54 1.59
CA VAL A 76 -6.11 -7.54 0.83
C VAL A 76 -7.02 -8.43 0.00
N VAL A 77 -8.12 -8.96 0.57
CA VAL A 77 -9.08 -9.82 -0.15
C VAL A 77 -9.73 -9.07 -1.29
N THR A 78 -10.14 -7.81 -1.08
CA THR A 78 -10.74 -6.96 -2.12
C THR A 78 -9.72 -6.70 -3.24
N GLY A 79 -8.48 -6.37 -2.90
CA GLY A 79 -7.41 -6.21 -3.88
C GLY A 79 -7.18 -7.47 -4.72
N LEU A 80 -7.10 -8.64 -4.08
CA LEU A 80 -6.95 -9.94 -4.76
C LEU A 80 -8.14 -10.26 -5.66
N LEU A 81 -9.36 -9.95 -5.23
CA LEU A 81 -10.57 -10.15 -6.01
C LEU A 81 -10.55 -9.28 -7.28
N ILE A 82 -10.21 -8.00 -7.16
CA ILE A 82 -10.07 -7.09 -8.32
C ILE A 82 -8.96 -7.59 -9.26
N LEU A 83 -7.80 -7.97 -8.73
CA LEU A 83 -6.70 -8.53 -9.53
C LEU A 83 -7.13 -9.80 -10.27
N SER A 84 -7.92 -10.66 -9.64
CA SER A 84 -8.45 -11.89 -10.22
C SER A 84 -9.44 -11.60 -11.35
N ILE A 85 -10.38 -10.67 -11.12
CA ILE A 85 -11.32 -10.21 -12.14
C ILE A 85 -10.58 -9.67 -13.36
N PHE A 86 -9.63 -8.76 -13.19
CA PHE A 86 -8.85 -8.21 -14.30
C PHE A 86 -7.97 -9.25 -15.00
N SER A 87 -7.48 -10.26 -14.28
CA SER A 87 -6.74 -11.39 -14.88
C SER A 87 -7.65 -12.22 -15.80
N LEU A 88 -8.90 -12.46 -15.39
CA LEU A 88 -9.91 -13.15 -16.22
C LEU A 88 -10.30 -12.30 -17.44
N PHE A 89 -10.51 -10.99 -17.26
CA PHE A 89 -10.75 -10.06 -18.38
C PHE A 89 -9.59 -10.06 -19.37
N LYS A 90 -8.34 -10.02 -18.90
CA LYS A 90 -7.15 -10.07 -19.77
C LYS A 90 -7.12 -11.35 -20.60
N ARG A 91 -7.50 -12.49 -20.02
CA ARG A 91 -7.60 -13.77 -20.74
C ARG A 91 -8.71 -13.74 -21.80
N GLY A 92 -9.87 -13.13 -21.49
CA GLY A 92 -11.01 -13.03 -22.39
C GLY A 92 -10.84 -12.02 -23.55
N LEU A 93 -10.13 -10.91 -23.32
CA LEU A 93 -9.94 -9.84 -24.31
C LEU A 93 -8.87 -10.17 -25.38
N GLY A 94 -8.21 -11.32 -25.26
CA GLY A 94 -7.47 -12.00 -26.35
C GLY A 94 -6.70 -11.08 -27.29
N GLY A 95 -5.68 -10.36 -26.80
CA GLY A 95 -4.72 -9.60 -27.60
C GLY A 95 -5.26 -8.44 -28.45
N LYS A 96 -6.58 -8.30 -28.62
CA LYS A 96 -7.20 -7.36 -29.57
C LYS A 96 -7.01 -5.89 -29.20
N LEU A 97 -6.75 -5.59 -27.93
CA LEU A 97 -6.44 -4.23 -27.45
C LEU A 97 -4.98 -3.81 -27.72
N ILE A 98 -4.08 -4.74 -28.02
CA ILE A 98 -2.63 -4.48 -28.15
C ILE A 98 -2.26 -4.11 -29.60
N GLY A 99 -3.16 -4.28 -30.57
CA GLY A 99 -2.90 -4.01 -31.99
C GLY A 99 -3.82 -3.00 -32.65
N SER A 100 -4.75 -2.39 -31.90
CA SER A 100 -5.60 -1.33 -32.44
C SER A 100 -4.88 0.01 -32.34
N ASP A 101 -4.72 0.70 -33.46
CA ASP A 101 -4.03 2.00 -33.61
C ASP A 101 -4.84 3.17 -32.99
N VAL A 102 -5.43 2.94 -31.81
CA VAL A 102 -6.37 3.83 -31.12
C VAL A 102 -5.64 5.07 -30.57
N PHE A 103 -4.38 4.93 -30.18
CA PHE A 103 -3.61 6.00 -29.53
C PHE A 103 -2.69 6.76 -30.49
N GLY A 104 -2.36 6.19 -31.65
CA GLY A 104 -1.54 6.81 -32.70
C GLY A 104 -0.30 7.52 -32.13
N GLN A 105 -0.07 8.76 -32.55
CA GLN A 105 1.11 9.56 -32.14
C GLN A 105 1.20 9.84 -30.62
N SER A 106 0.09 9.73 -29.89
CA SER A 106 0.05 9.96 -28.44
C SER A 106 0.45 8.73 -27.61
N GLU A 107 0.58 7.56 -28.24
CA GLU A 107 0.86 6.28 -27.58
C GLU A 107 2.12 6.32 -26.71
N TYR A 108 3.15 7.03 -27.17
CA TYR A 108 4.42 7.18 -26.46
C TYR A 108 4.27 8.00 -25.17
N TYR A 109 3.67 9.19 -25.24
CA TYR A 109 3.52 10.08 -24.08
C TYR A 109 2.51 9.54 -23.07
N LEU A 110 1.40 8.99 -23.56
CA LEU A 110 0.40 8.36 -22.73
C LEU A 110 0.92 7.06 -22.11
N GLY A 111 1.78 6.30 -22.81
CA GLY A 111 2.49 5.15 -22.27
C GLY A 111 3.38 5.52 -21.08
N MET A 112 4.18 6.58 -21.21
CA MET A 112 5.02 7.09 -20.12
C MET A 112 4.20 7.54 -18.90
N ALA A 113 3.14 8.33 -19.13
CA ALA A 113 2.28 8.83 -18.08
C ALA A 113 1.51 7.69 -17.37
N SER A 114 0.93 6.76 -18.13
CA SER A 114 0.19 5.60 -17.60
C SER A 114 1.09 4.66 -16.81
N GLY A 115 2.30 4.38 -17.31
CA GLY A 115 3.29 3.61 -16.58
C GLY A 115 3.65 4.27 -15.24
N SER A 116 3.93 5.57 -15.24
CA SER A 116 4.26 6.31 -14.01
C SER A 116 3.10 6.28 -13.01
N LEU A 117 1.88 6.58 -13.47
CA LEU A 117 0.67 6.59 -12.65
C LEU A 117 0.37 5.20 -12.06
N ARG A 118 0.58 4.13 -12.84
CA ARG A 118 0.41 2.76 -12.36
C ARG A 118 1.31 2.45 -11.17
N TYR A 119 2.60 2.80 -11.25
CA TYR A 119 3.50 2.56 -10.12
C TYR A 119 3.22 3.49 -8.94
N ALA A 120 2.71 4.70 -9.19
CA ALA A 120 2.16 5.54 -8.12
C ALA A 120 1.01 4.83 -7.40
N CYS A 121 0.06 4.22 -8.13
CA CYS A 121 -1.02 3.44 -7.52
C CYS A 121 -0.50 2.25 -6.69
N VAL A 122 0.47 1.49 -7.22
CA VAL A 122 1.12 0.39 -6.47
C VAL A 122 1.71 0.92 -5.17
N LEU A 123 2.43 2.03 -5.23
CA LEU A 123 3.07 2.65 -4.09
C LEU A 123 2.01 3.09 -3.07
N VAL A 124 0.92 3.72 -3.49
CA VAL A 124 -0.20 4.10 -2.62
C VAL A 124 -0.84 2.89 -1.95
N THR A 125 -1.02 1.76 -2.66
CA THR A 125 -1.53 0.52 -2.06
C THR A 125 -0.59 0.00 -0.96
N LEU A 126 0.73 0.02 -1.20
CA LEU A 126 1.72 -0.39 -0.19
C LEU A 126 1.71 0.57 1.00
N LEU A 127 1.59 1.87 0.75
CA LEU A 127 1.46 2.89 1.80
C LEU A 127 0.18 2.71 2.61
N ALA A 128 -0.93 2.34 2.00
CA ALA A 128 -2.19 2.11 2.70
C ALA A 128 -2.06 0.94 3.69
N LEU A 129 -1.40 -0.14 3.27
CA LEU A 129 -1.10 -1.28 4.15
C LEU A 129 -0.12 -0.89 5.26
N LEU A 130 0.90 -0.08 4.92
CA LEU A 130 1.85 0.40 5.90
C LEU A 130 1.16 1.33 6.92
N ASN A 131 0.24 2.21 6.50
CA ASN A 131 -0.47 3.16 7.36
C ASN A 131 -1.56 2.54 8.24
N ALA A 132 -2.01 1.32 7.92
CA ALA A 132 -3.15 0.68 8.59
C ALA A 132 -2.96 0.53 10.11
N ARG A 133 -1.72 0.28 10.57
CA ARG A 133 -1.41 0.13 12.00
C ARG A 133 -1.01 1.46 12.62
N SER A 134 -1.82 1.96 13.55
CA SER A 134 -1.40 3.07 14.41
C SER A 134 -0.56 2.56 15.59
N PHE A 135 0.57 3.20 15.87
CA PHE A 135 1.39 2.93 17.06
C PHE A 135 1.21 4.06 18.08
N SER A 136 0.97 3.72 19.34
CA SER A 136 0.93 4.71 20.42
C SER A 136 2.35 5.11 20.85
N ARG A 137 2.57 6.37 21.26
CA ARG A 137 3.87 6.83 21.80
C ARG A 137 4.37 5.99 22.98
N THR A 138 3.46 5.47 23.79
CA THR A 138 3.77 4.57 24.92
C THR A 138 4.21 3.18 24.44
N GLU A 139 3.62 2.67 23.37
CA GLU A 139 3.98 1.37 22.77
C GLU A 139 5.34 1.46 22.08
N VAL A 140 5.61 2.58 21.37
CA VAL A 140 6.91 2.84 20.73
C VAL A 140 8.02 2.90 21.77
N SER A 141 7.83 3.66 22.86
CA SER A 141 8.82 3.76 23.94
C SER A 141 9.08 2.41 24.61
N ALA A 142 8.02 1.62 24.88
CA ALA A 142 8.16 0.28 25.44
C ALA A 142 8.92 -0.67 24.50
N MET A 143 8.69 -0.58 23.18
CA MET A 143 9.37 -1.39 22.18
C MET A 143 10.85 -1.01 22.05
N THR A 144 11.16 0.29 22.09
CA THR A 144 12.54 0.78 22.08
C THR A 144 13.30 0.34 23.34
N SER A 145 12.68 0.45 24.52
CA SER A 145 13.27 -0.05 25.77
C SER A 145 13.51 -1.56 25.71
N TYR A 146 12.53 -2.35 25.24
CA TYR A 146 12.71 -3.79 25.07
C TYR A 146 13.85 -4.15 24.10
N GLN A 147 13.98 -3.44 22.98
CA GLN A 147 15.07 -3.67 22.04
C GLN A 147 16.43 -3.32 22.63
N LYS A 148 16.50 -2.22 23.39
CA LYS A 148 17.72 -1.82 24.07
C LYS A 148 18.11 -2.82 25.17
N ASP A 149 17.13 -3.34 25.90
CA ASP A 149 17.34 -4.30 26.98
C ASP A 149 17.75 -5.70 26.46
N VAL A 150 17.19 -6.15 25.33
CA VAL A 150 17.47 -7.49 24.78
C VAL A 150 18.62 -7.50 23.79
N TYR A 151 18.69 -6.51 22.90
CA TYR A 151 19.66 -6.46 21.79
C TYR A 151 20.78 -5.43 21.99
N GLY A 152 20.75 -4.65 23.08
CA GLY A 152 21.76 -3.64 23.38
C GLY A 152 21.83 -2.48 22.37
N SER A 153 20.96 -2.46 21.36
CA SER A 153 21.01 -1.49 20.25
C SER A 153 19.65 -1.34 19.58
N GLU A 154 19.40 -0.16 19.02
CA GLU A 154 18.19 0.19 18.26
C GLU A 154 18.39 -0.03 16.75
N PHE A 155 19.36 -0.87 16.36
CA PHE A 155 19.80 -0.97 14.97
C PHE A 155 18.79 -1.68 14.05
N PHE A 156 17.88 -2.49 14.61
CA PHE A 156 16.92 -3.26 13.83
C PHE A 156 15.69 -2.41 13.44
N PRO A 157 15.45 -2.17 12.14
CA PRO A 157 14.32 -1.36 11.70
C PRO A 157 12.99 -2.04 12.04
N THR A 158 12.11 -1.30 12.71
CA THR A 158 10.74 -1.73 13.04
C THR A 158 9.73 -1.12 12.07
N LEU A 159 8.52 -1.69 12.02
CA LEU A 159 7.41 -1.14 11.22
C LEU A 159 7.14 0.34 11.53
N HIS A 160 7.27 0.74 12.81
CA HIS A 160 7.15 2.14 13.22
C HIS A 160 8.26 3.01 12.61
N THR A 161 9.52 2.56 12.62
CA THR A 161 10.60 3.33 11.99
C THR A 161 10.41 3.48 10.48
N ALA A 162 9.83 2.48 9.80
CA ALA A 162 9.47 2.57 8.39
C ALA A 162 8.32 3.56 8.15
N GLN A 163 7.26 3.52 8.96
CA GLN A 163 6.18 4.52 8.90
C GLN A 163 6.67 5.94 9.16
N ALA A 164 7.47 6.14 10.20
CA ALA A 164 8.04 7.45 10.53
C ALA A 164 8.97 7.96 9.42
N ALA A 165 9.74 7.07 8.77
CA ALA A 165 10.54 7.44 7.62
C ALA A 165 9.67 7.95 6.44
N VAL A 166 8.51 7.33 6.23
CA VAL A 166 7.62 7.60 5.09
C VAL A 166 6.69 8.79 5.32
N PHE A 167 6.07 8.90 6.50
CA PHE A 167 5.02 9.89 6.76
C PHE A 167 5.53 11.12 7.53
N GLU A 168 6.56 10.99 8.36
CA GLU A 168 7.05 12.08 9.22
C GLU A 168 8.36 12.71 8.74
N ARG A 169 9.29 11.88 8.26
CA ARG A 169 10.65 12.32 7.88
C ARG A 169 10.83 12.56 6.37
N SER A 170 9.83 12.22 5.57
CA SER A 170 9.82 12.39 4.11
C SER A 170 9.30 13.77 3.71
N LEU A 171 9.83 14.35 2.62
CA LEU A 171 9.29 15.58 2.03
C LEU A 171 7.89 15.37 1.44
N SER A 172 7.68 14.19 0.85
CA SER A 172 6.40 13.81 0.24
C SER A 172 5.37 13.29 1.24
N GLY A 173 5.80 12.91 2.45
CA GLY A 173 4.95 12.33 3.50
C GLY A 173 3.74 13.18 3.89
N PRO A 174 3.92 14.46 4.27
CA PRO A 174 2.81 15.34 4.65
C PRO A 174 1.77 15.54 3.53
N TRP A 175 2.23 15.64 2.29
CA TRP A 175 1.35 15.79 1.12
C TRP A 175 0.53 14.53 0.86
N ILE A 176 1.15 13.35 0.99
CA ILE A 176 0.46 12.07 0.89
C ILE A 176 -0.57 11.93 2.02
N SER A 177 -0.21 12.27 3.26
CA SER A 177 -1.15 12.19 4.38
C SER A 177 -2.30 13.19 4.27
N GLN A 178 -2.09 14.37 3.68
CA GLN A 178 -3.14 15.38 3.56
C GLN A 178 -4.08 15.12 2.39
N TYR A 179 -3.53 14.84 1.20
CA TYR A 179 -4.32 14.71 -0.02
C TYR A 179 -4.72 13.27 -0.37
N LEU A 180 -3.93 12.27 0.05
CA LEU A 180 -4.20 10.86 -0.22
C LEU A 180 -4.75 10.10 1.01
N SER A 181 -5.03 10.77 2.12
CA SER A 181 -5.64 10.15 3.31
C SER A 181 -6.90 9.34 3.00
N PHE A 182 -7.72 9.79 2.05
CA PHE A 182 -8.93 9.08 1.61
C PHE A 182 -8.65 7.76 0.88
N LEU A 183 -7.44 7.58 0.33
CA LEU A 183 -6.99 6.36 -0.34
C LEU A 183 -6.27 5.41 0.62
N LEU A 184 -5.82 5.93 1.76
CA LEU A 184 -5.14 5.17 2.81
C LEU A 184 -6.18 4.54 3.75
N ILE A 185 -5.79 3.43 4.39
CA ILE A 185 -6.57 2.85 5.47
C ILE A 185 -6.49 3.80 6.67
N GLU A 186 -7.64 4.08 7.29
CA GLU A 186 -7.71 4.86 8.52
C GLU A 186 -6.88 4.19 9.64
N PRO A 187 -5.93 4.91 10.27
CA PRO A 187 -5.07 4.34 11.30
C PRO A 187 -5.89 3.84 12.48
N THR A 188 -5.95 2.52 12.65
CA THR A 188 -6.73 1.90 13.71
C THR A 188 -5.80 1.40 14.81
N ARG A 189 -6.24 1.54 16.07
CA ARG A 189 -5.46 1.05 17.21
C ARG A 189 -5.61 -0.46 17.30
N PRO A 190 -4.53 -1.20 17.62
CA PRO A 190 -4.65 -2.63 17.88
C PRO A 190 -5.50 -2.82 19.14
N GLU A 191 -6.69 -3.36 18.97
CA GLU A 191 -7.54 -3.76 20.09
C GLU A 191 -7.10 -5.16 20.56
N LYS A 192 -6.72 -5.27 21.85
CA LYS A 192 -6.45 -6.56 22.48
C LYS A 192 -7.78 -7.24 22.79
N LYS A 193 -8.41 -7.86 21.78
CA LYS A 193 -9.46 -8.85 22.05
C LYS A 193 -8.75 -10.13 22.47
N GLU A 194 -8.92 -10.52 23.74
CA GLU A 194 -8.38 -11.78 24.24
C GLU A 194 -9.00 -12.92 23.44
N PHE A 195 -8.17 -13.66 22.70
CA PHE A 195 -8.58 -14.96 22.21
C PHE A 195 -8.76 -15.84 23.45
N HIS A 196 -10.00 -16.17 23.82
CA HIS A 196 -10.25 -17.20 24.82
C HIS A 196 -9.69 -18.52 24.29
N GLN A 197 -8.41 -18.75 24.58
CA GLN A 197 -7.77 -20.04 24.45
C GLN A 197 -8.51 -20.92 25.45
N LYS A 198 -9.45 -21.74 24.95
CA LYS A 198 -10.01 -22.82 25.76
C LYS A 198 -8.82 -23.69 26.14
N GLU A 199 -8.35 -23.55 27.37
CA GLU A 199 -7.43 -24.50 27.97
C GLU A 199 -8.10 -25.86 27.87
N PHE A 200 -7.62 -26.70 26.95
CA PHE A 200 -7.92 -28.12 26.95
C PHE A 200 -7.22 -28.69 28.18
N THR A 201 -7.90 -28.58 29.32
CA THR A 201 -7.61 -29.36 30.51
C THR A 201 -7.95 -30.80 30.19
N LEU A 202 -6.93 -31.59 29.84
CA LEU A 202 -7.02 -33.05 29.84
C LEU A 202 -7.18 -33.48 31.31
N GLN A 203 -8.43 -33.80 31.69
CA GLN A 203 -8.73 -34.62 32.87
C GLN A 203 -8.60 -36.10 32.52
#